data_AF-A0A4T0CFG1-F1
#
_entry.id   AF-A0A4T0CFG1-F1
#
_cell.length_a   1.000
_cell.length_b   1.000
_cell.length_c   1.000
_cell.angle_alpha   90.00
_cell.angle_beta   90.00
_cell.angle_gamma   90.00
#
_symmetry.space_group_name_H-M   'P 1'
#
loop_
_entity.id
_entity.type
_entity.pdbx_description
1 polymer ?
#
loop_
_entity_poly.entity_id
_entity_poly.type
_entity_poly.pdbx_seq_one_letter_code
_entity_poly.pdbx_strand_id
1 'polypeptide(L)'
;MAPKKLTEHLLAHSPDAFTSATRHPWLRLAGTSQLPTDSLLAWLTQDRLYIFSYIPFMGNMLSKTSIPTTSSRIKCLEWRVADCFINALTNVRRELGMFEDILREHFDWKEGGETATKETRAYQDMFAGAGAPSQSILVGMTALWATEKCYLEAWKYALGFKEEVPEEKKSHVLHTTLIPNWTCDEFEEFVICIGDLLDELADDIPEGSREWVKCEEVWQQVLWAEENFWPKVSNP
;
A
#
# COMPACT_ATOMS: atom_id res chain seq x y z
N MET A 1 -6.74 -30.73 -8.26
CA MET A 1 -6.80 -29.55 -7.38
C MET A 1 -6.49 -28.37 -8.26
N ALA A 2 -7.29 -27.30 -8.23
CA ALA A 2 -6.92 -26.07 -8.92
C ALA A 2 -5.58 -25.57 -8.35
N PRO A 3 -4.69 -24.98 -9.16
CA PRO A 3 -3.49 -24.35 -8.63
C PRO A 3 -3.89 -23.31 -7.58
N LYS A 4 -3.20 -23.31 -6.44
CA LYS A 4 -3.48 -22.39 -5.34
C LYS A 4 -3.02 -20.99 -5.77
N LYS A 5 -3.92 -20.02 -5.75
CA LYS A 5 -3.61 -18.61 -6.03
C LYS A 5 -2.55 -18.10 -5.06
N LEU A 6 -1.57 -17.34 -5.55
CA LEU A 6 -0.49 -16.80 -4.73
C LEU A 6 -1.04 -15.84 -3.68
N THR A 7 -2.01 -14.99 -4.05
CA THR A 7 -2.65 -14.05 -3.11
C THR A 7 -3.31 -14.76 -1.93
N GLU A 8 -4.08 -15.82 -2.19
CA GLU A 8 -4.72 -16.67 -1.18
C GLU A 8 -3.68 -17.36 -0.29
N HIS A 9 -2.58 -17.82 -0.89
CA HIS A 9 -1.48 -18.42 -0.15
C HIS A 9 -0.81 -17.43 0.81
N LEU A 10 -0.46 -16.24 0.34
CA LEU A 10 0.20 -15.21 1.15
C LEU A 10 -0.67 -14.83 2.36
N LEU A 11 -1.97 -14.59 2.15
CA LEU A 11 -2.91 -14.30 3.25
C LEU A 11 -2.99 -15.45 4.27
N ALA A 12 -2.99 -16.70 3.80
CA ALA A 12 -3.01 -17.87 4.67
C ALA A 12 -1.66 -18.14 5.37
N HIS A 13 -0.55 -17.63 4.83
CA HIS A 13 0.80 -17.84 5.36
C HIS A 13 1.01 -17.10 6.69
N SER A 14 0.48 -15.89 6.83
CA SER A 14 0.67 -15.05 8.02
C SER A 14 -0.60 -14.30 8.47
N PRO A 15 -1.68 -15.02 8.84
CA PRO A 15 -2.97 -14.41 9.17
C PRO A 15 -2.91 -13.50 10.41
N ASP A 16 -2.14 -13.89 11.42
CA ASP A 16 -2.00 -13.10 12.65
C ASP A 16 -1.22 -11.81 12.39
N ALA A 17 -0.12 -11.88 11.65
CA ALA A 17 0.66 -10.70 11.28
C ALA A 17 -0.12 -9.76 10.34
N PHE A 18 -0.92 -10.30 9.41
CA PHE A 18 -1.84 -9.49 8.60
C PHE A 18 -2.88 -8.77 9.46
N THR A 19 -3.41 -9.44 10.48
CA THR A 19 -4.34 -8.83 11.42
C THR A 19 -3.67 -7.70 12.21
N SER A 20 -2.45 -7.92 12.73
CA SER A 20 -1.69 -6.88 13.45
C SER A 20 -1.36 -5.68 12.57
N ALA A 21 -0.94 -5.92 11.32
CA ALA A 21 -0.60 -4.89 10.34
C ALA A 21 -1.79 -3.98 10.00
N THR A 22 -3.01 -4.53 9.99
CA THR A 22 -4.21 -3.85 9.47
C THR A 22 -5.19 -3.41 10.56
N ARG A 23 -5.02 -3.85 11.81
CA ARG A 23 -5.93 -3.52 12.93
C ARG A 23 -5.22 -2.86 14.10
N HIS A 24 -4.49 -1.79 13.80
CA HIS A 24 -3.73 -1.04 14.78
C HIS A 24 -4.61 -0.10 15.65
N PRO A 25 -4.30 0.13 16.95
CA PRO A 25 -5.02 1.09 17.79
C PRO A 25 -5.10 2.51 17.20
N TRP A 26 -4.06 2.94 16.48
CA TRP A 26 -4.05 4.22 15.76
C TRP A 26 -5.21 4.32 14.77
N LEU A 27 -5.49 3.27 13.99
CA LEU A 27 -6.58 3.23 13.01
C LEU A 27 -7.95 3.28 13.67
N ARG A 28 -8.11 2.66 14.84
CA ARG A 28 -9.34 2.77 15.64
C ARG A 28 -9.56 4.21 16.11
N LEU A 29 -8.53 4.88 16.62
CA LEU A 29 -8.62 6.28 17.03
C LEU A 29 -8.91 7.20 15.82
N ALA A 30 -8.33 6.91 14.66
CA ALA A 30 -8.63 7.61 13.42
C ALA A 30 -10.10 7.43 13.00
N GLY A 31 -10.59 6.19 13.02
CA GLY A 31 -11.97 5.83 12.67
C GLY A 31 -13.03 6.40 13.61
N THR A 32 -12.69 6.61 14.88
CA THR A 32 -13.57 7.21 15.91
C THR A 32 -13.38 8.72 16.08
N SER A 33 -12.49 9.35 15.30
CA SER A 33 -12.14 10.77 15.43
C SER A 33 -11.58 11.18 16.81
N GLN A 34 -10.82 10.27 17.43
CA GLN A 34 -10.17 10.44 18.73
C GLN A 34 -8.64 10.53 18.62
N LEU A 35 -8.10 10.49 17.40
CA LEU A 35 -6.66 10.54 17.18
C LEU A 35 -6.08 11.93 17.53
N PRO A 36 -5.01 11.99 18.35
CA PRO A 36 -4.33 13.26 18.64
C PRO A 36 -3.74 13.90 17.38
N THR A 37 -3.83 15.21 17.25
CA THR A 37 -3.31 15.97 16.10
C THR A 37 -1.83 15.68 15.81
N ASP A 38 -0.98 15.66 16.84
CA ASP A 38 0.45 15.38 16.67
C ASP A 38 0.71 13.97 16.14
N SER A 39 -0.15 13.01 16.48
CA SER A 39 -0.06 11.63 15.98
C SER A 39 -0.49 11.53 14.52
N LEU A 40 -1.53 12.29 14.13
CA LEU A 40 -1.94 12.40 12.72
C LEU A 40 -0.84 13.05 11.87
N LEU A 41 -0.25 14.14 12.36
CA LEU A 41 0.87 14.83 11.72
C LEU A 41 2.11 13.94 11.58
N ALA A 42 2.45 13.17 12.61
CA ALA A 42 3.56 12.22 12.57
C ALA A 42 3.36 11.17 11.46
N TRP A 43 2.14 10.67 11.27
CA TRP A 43 1.85 9.74 10.17
C TRP A 43 1.85 10.46 8.81
N LEU A 44 1.14 11.58 8.64
CA LEU A 44 1.08 12.33 7.37
C LEU A 44 2.47 12.67 6.82
N THR A 45 3.38 13.10 7.69
CA THR A 45 4.75 13.45 7.29
C THR A 45 5.58 12.24 6.87
N GLN A 46 5.41 11.09 7.52
CA GLN A 46 6.11 9.86 7.16
C GLN A 46 5.54 9.20 5.91
N ASP A 47 4.21 9.19 5.75
CA ASP A 47 3.54 8.65 4.57
C ASP A 47 3.89 9.44 3.31
N ARG A 48 3.99 10.77 3.43
CA ARG A 48 4.59 11.62 2.39
C ARG A 48 6.01 11.17 2.00
N LEU A 49 6.88 10.91 2.97
CA LEU A 49 8.27 10.46 2.70
C LEU A 49 8.33 9.04 2.11
N TYR A 50 7.38 8.20 2.46
CA TYR A 50 7.22 6.86 1.90
C TYR A 50 6.91 6.92 0.39
N ILE A 51 6.00 7.81 -0.05
CA ILE A 51 5.65 7.98 -1.48
C ILE A 51 6.86 8.26 -2.37
N PHE A 52 7.85 9.01 -1.88
CA PHE A 52 9.08 9.29 -2.64
C PHE A 52 9.90 8.04 -2.99
N SER A 53 9.69 6.92 -2.30
CA SER A 53 10.27 5.61 -2.68
C SER A 53 9.37 4.76 -3.55
N TYR A 54 8.05 4.94 -3.45
CA TYR A 54 7.08 4.27 -4.31
C TYR A 54 7.27 4.70 -5.77
N ILE A 55 7.46 6.00 -6.02
CA ILE A 55 7.64 6.56 -7.38
C ILE A 55 8.80 5.90 -8.15
N PRO A 56 10.05 5.88 -7.64
CA PRO A 56 11.16 5.22 -8.32
C PRO A 56 10.99 3.70 -8.37
N PHE A 57 10.33 3.09 -7.38
CA PHE A 57 9.96 1.68 -7.44
C PHE A 57 9.08 1.37 -8.65
N MET A 58 8.00 2.13 -8.88
CA MET A 58 7.16 1.99 -10.08
C MET A 58 7.94 2.26 -11.36
N GLY A 59 8.83 3.25 -11.37
CA GLY A 59 9.72 3.50 -12.52
C GLY A 59 10.57 2.27 -12.87
N ASN A 60 11.14 1.61 -11.87
CA ASN A 60 11.89 0.37 -12.05
C ASN A 60 10.99 -0.79 -12.54
N MET A 61 9.78 -0.94 -11.99
CA MET A 61 8.82 -1.95 -12.45
C MET A 61 8.44 -1.76 -13.92
N LEU A 62 8.15 -0.53 -14.33
CA LEU A 62 7.86 -0.18 -15.73
C LEU A 62 9.03 -0.49 -16.65
N SER A 63 10.26 -0.18 -16.24
CA SER A 63 11.47 -0.46 -17.03
C SER A 63 11.70 -1.95 -17.32
N LYS A 64 11.16 -2.84 -16.48
CA LYS A 64 11.26 -4.30 -16.64
C LYS A 64 10.19 -4.87 -17.56
N THR A 65 9.14 -4.11 -17.87
CA THR A 65 7.98 -4.62 -18.61
C THR A 65 8.30 -4.66 -20.11
N SER A 66 8.08 -5.81 -20.75
CA SER A 66 8.29 -5.99 -22.19
C SER A 66 6.96 -6.05 -22.93
N ILE A 67 6.68 -5.02 -23.72
CA ILE A 67 5.42 -4.92 -24.47
C ILE A 67 5.63 -5.44 -25.90
N PRO A 68 4.84 -6.45 -26.35
CA PRO A 68 4.90 -6.91 -27.74
C PRO A 68 4.58 -5.79 -28.74
N THR A 69 5.21 -5.79 -29.91
CA THR A 69 5.00 -4.73 -30.94
C THR A 69 3.71 -4.90 -31.74
N THR A 70 3.07 -6.07 -31.68
CA THR A 70 1.86 -6.40 -32.42
C THR A 70 0.63 -5.72 -31.82
N SER A 71 -0.46 -5.59 -32.59
CA SER A 71 -1.71 -4.96 -32.11
C SER A 71 -2.45 -5.82 -31.07
N SER A 72 -2.26 -7.14 -31.09
CA SER A 72 -2.84 -8.07 -30.11
C SER A 72 -2.31 -7.88 -28.69
N ARG A 73 -1.22 -7.10 -28.51
CA ARG A 73 -0.62 -6.78 -27.20
C ARG A 73 -1.63 -6.26 -26.18
N ILE A 74 -2.70 -5.58 -26.60
CA ILE A 74 -3.71 -5.02 -25.69
C ILE A 74 -4.37 -6.12 -24.82
N LYS A 75 -4.31 -7.38 -25.26
CA LYS A 75 -4.84 -8.53 -24.53
C LYS A 75 -3.79 -9.31 -23.74
N CYS A 76 -2.51 -9.01 -23.88
CA CYS A 76 -1.45 -9.75 -23.20
C CYS A 76 -1.31 -9.33 -21.73
N LEU A 77 -0.77 -10.22 -20.92
CA LEU A 77 -0.53 -9.98 -19.51
C LEU A 77 0.43 -8.81 -19.30
N GLU A 78 1.49 -8.73 -20.10
CA GLU A 78 2.52 -7.70 -20.01
C GLU A 78 1.95 -6.29 -20.24
N TRP A 79 0.98 -6.15 -21.14
CA TRP A 79 0.29 -4.88 -21.37
C TRP A 79 -0.58 -4.49 -20.16
N ARG A 80 -1.35 -5.43 -19.62
CA ARG A 80 -2.21 -5.17 -18.44
C ARG A 80 -1.37 -4.85 -17.20
N VAL A 81 -0.24 -5.53 -17.02
CA VAL A 81 0.74 -5.24 -15.96
C VAL A 81 1.35 -3.85 -16.13
N ALA A 82 1.71 -3.45 -17.36
CA ALA A 82 2.18 -2.09 -17.62
C ALA A 82 1.13 -1.04 -17.27
N ASP A 83 -0.12 -1.23 -17.71
CA ASP A 83 -1.23 -0.34 -17.40
C ASP A 83 -1.47 -0.24 -15.88
N CYS A 84 -1.40 -1.37 -15.17
CA CYS A 84 -1.49 -1.41 -13.71
C CYS A 84 -0.39 -0.56 -13.03
N PHE A 85 0.87 -0.68 -13.45
CA PHE A 85 1.96 0.13 -12.91
C PHE A 85 1.84 1.62 -13.24
N ILE A 86 1.34 1.97 -14.43
CA ILE A 86 1.07 3.37 -14.81
C ILE A 86 -0.03 3.97 -13.92
N ASN A 87 -1.08 3.19 -13.66
CA ASN A 87 -2.17 3.60 -12.79
C ASN A 87 -1.69 3.79 -11.35
N ALA A 88 -0.91 2.84 -10.81
CA ALA A 88 -0.29 2.93 -9.49
C ALA A 88 0.56 4.21 -9.34
N LEU A 89 1.42 4.49 -10.32
CA LEU A 89 2.26 5.69 -10.33
C LEU A 89 1.44 6.98 -10.40
N THR A 90 0.34 6.98 -11.17
CA THR A 90 -0.54 8.14 -11.28
C THR A 90 -1.30 8.40 -9.99
N ASN A 91 -1.79 7.34 -9.34
CA ASN A 91 -2.48 7.39 -8.06
C ASN A 91 -1.55 7.93 -6.96
N VAL A 92 -0.36 7.35 -6.80
CA VAL A 92 0.55 7.79 -5.73
C VAL A 92 1.04 9.24 -5.93
N ARG A 93 1.17 9.70 -7.19
CA ARG A 93 1.47 11.11 -7.50
C ARG A 93 0.33 12.04 -7.12
N ARG A 94 -0.92 11.65 -7.35
CA ARG A 94 -2.11 12.40 -6.89
C ARG A 94 -2.12 12.47 -5.37
N GLU A 95 -1.86 11.34 -4.71
CA GLU A 95 -1.84 11.26 -3.25
C GLU A 95 -0.75 12.13 -2.64
N LEU A 96 0.44 12.21 -3.24
CA LEU A 96 1.47 13.16 -2.78
C LEU A 96 0.95 14.60 -2.73
N GLY A 97 0.24 15.04 -3.78
CA GLY A 97 -0.41 16.35 -3.81
C GLY A 97 -1.46 16.49 -2.71
N MET A 98 -2.33 15.47 -2.56
CA MET A 98 -3.34 15.43 -1.49
C MET A 98 -2.71 15.55 -0.09
N PHE A 99 -1.65 14.80 0.21
CA PHE A 99 -0.95 14.88 1.50
C PHE A 99 -0.42 16.28 1.76
N GLU A 100 0.21 16.90 0.76
CA GLU A 100 0.76 18.26 0.90
C GLU A 100 -0.33 19.34 1.03
N ASP A 101 -1.46 19.19 0.34
CA ASP A 101 -2.62 20.07 0.50
C ASP A 101 -3.19 19.94 1.91
N ILE A 102 -3.39 18.71 2.41
CA ILE A 102 -3.87 18.46 3.77
C ILE A 102 -2.94 19.09 4.81
N LEU A 103 -1.63 18.87 4.67
CA LEU A 103 -0.60 19.41 5.56
C LEU A 103 -0.66 20.95 5.61
N ARG A 104 -0.75 21.61 4.46
CA ARG A 104 -0.81 23.08 4.38
C ARG A 104 -2.12 23.65 4.91
N GLU A 105 -3.26 23.11 4.48
CA GLU A 105 -4.57 23.69 4.71
C GLU A 105 -5.09 23.44 6.13
N HIS A 106 -4.74 22.30 6.73
CA HIS A 106 -5.27 21.92 8.04
C HIS A 106 -4.27 22.08 9.19
N PHE A 107 -2.97 22.16 8.91
CA PHE A 107 -1.95 22.08 9.96
C PHE A 107 -0.84 23.15 9.92
N ASP A 108 -0.95 24.17 9.05
CA ASP A 108 0.08 25.22 8.87
C ASP A 108 1.50 24.63 8.68
N TRP A 109 1.56 23.47 8.04
CA TRP A 109 2.80 22.75 7.82
C TRP A 109 3.71 23.55 6.86
N LYS A 110 5.00 23.56 7.19
CA LYS A 110 6.06 24.15 6.36
C LYS A 110 7.09 23.09 6.07
N GLU A 111 7.44 22.95 4.80
CA GLU A 111 8.43 21.98 4.36
C GLU A 111 9.80 22.22 5.00
N GLY A 112 10.39 21.17 5.55
CA GLY A 112 11.78 21.16 5.96
C GLY A 112 12.03 20.51 7.32
N GLY A 113 13.06 19.66 7.36
CA GLY A 113 13.56 19.04 8.58
C GLY A 113 12.97 17.67 8.89
N GLU A 114 11.95 17.22 8.16
CA GLU A 114 11.47 15.85 8.24
C GLU A 114 12.53 14.88 7.75
N THR A 115 12.75 13.83 8.52
CA THR A 115 13.60 12.71 8.12
C THR A 115 12.78 11.45 8.21
N ALA A 116 13.06 10.51 7.30
CA ALA A 116 12.42 9.21 7.34
C ALA A 116 12.73 8.56 8.70
N THR A 117 11.72 7.97 9.34
CA THR A 117 11.92 7.10 10.50
C THR A 117 12.61 5.81 10.08
N LYS A 118 12.94 4.94 11.04
CA LYS A 118 13.50 3.62 10.70
C LYS A 118 12.46 2.74 10.01
N GLU A 119 11.18 2.92 10.35
CA GLU A 119 10.04 2.23 9.76
C GLU A 119 9.81 2.69 8.32
N THR A 120 9.81 4.01 8.06
CA THR A 120 9.73 4.55 6.70
C THR A 120 10.92 4.09 5.86
N ARG A 121 12.15 4.12 6.39
CA ARG A 121 13.32 3.59 5.67
C ARG A 121 13.21 2.11 5.34
N ALA A 122 12.62 1.30 6.23
CA ALA A 122 12.42 -0.12 5.97
C ALA A 122 11.54 -0.36 4.73
N TYR A 123 10.50 0.46 4.53
CA TYR A 123 9.73 0.46 3.28
C TYR A 123 10.56 0.91 2.08
N GLN A 124 11.30 2.01 2.23
CA GLN A 124 12.12 2.54 1.14
C GLN A 124 13.13 1.51 0.65
N ASP A 125 13.77 0.79 1.58
CA ASP A 125 14.71 -0.29 1.30
C ASP A 125 14.02 -1.51 0.69
N MET A 126 12.82 -1.88 1.19
CA MET A 126 12.01 -2.95 0.62
C MET A 126 11.65 -2.66 -0.84
N PHE A 127 11.18 -1.45 -1.15
CA PHE A 127 10.84 -1.04 -2.51
C PHE A 127 12.06 -0.97 -3.43
N ALA A 128 13.18 -0.46 -2.94
CA ALA A 128 14.44 -0.50 -3.68
C ALA A 128 14.86 -1.95 -3.98
N GLY A 129 14.72 -2.85 -3.01
CA GLY A 129 15.02 -4.27 -3.14
C GLY A 129 14.11 -5.00 -4.13
N ALA A 130 12.79 -4.90 -3.95
CA ALA A 130 11.78 -5.55 -4.80
C ALA A 130 11.76 -5.00 -6.23
N GLY A 131 12.06 -3.71 -6.38
CA GLY A 131 12.18 -3.03 -7.67
C GLY A 131 13.49 -3.29 -8.41
N ALA A 132 14.52 -3.82 -7.75
CA ALA A 132 15.86 -3.92 -8.32
C ALA A 132 15.90 -4.67 -9.67
N PRO A 133 16.84 -4.34 -10.59
CA PRO A 133 16.96 -5.01 -11.88
C PRO A 133 17.18 -6.53 -11.81
N SER A 134 17.68 -7.03 -10.68
CA SER A 134 17.90 -8.45 -10.42
C SER A 134 16.66 -9.20 -9.90
N GLN A 135 15.57 -8.49 -9.61
CA GLN A 135 14.30 -9.08 -9.19
C GLN A 135 13.30 -9.16 -10.33
N SER A 136 12.47 -10.20 -10.30
CA SER A 136 11.42 -10.40 -11.29
C SER A 136 10.28 -9.40 -11.15
N ILE A 137 9.37 -9.39 -12.14
CA ILE A 137 8.13 -8.63 -12.06
C ILE A 137 7.23 -9.21 -10.96
N LEU A 138 7.19 -10.54 -10.78
CA LEU A 138 6.37 -11.19 -9.75
C LEU A 138 6.69 -10.70 -8.34
N VAL A 139 7.98 -10.62 -7.99
CA VAL A 139 8.42 -10.14 -6.67
C VAL A 139 8.02 -8.69 -6.43
N GLY A 140 8.19 -7.81 -7.43
CA GLY A 140 7.77 -6.43 -7.32
C GLY A 140 6.24 -6.27 -7.30
N MET A 141 5.51 -7.06 -8.10
CA MET A 141 4.05 -7.08 -8.09
C MET A 141 3.51 -7.56 -6.73
N THR A 142 4.21 -8.50 -6.08
CA THR A 142 3.91 -8.92 -4.71
C THR A 142 4.06 -7.78 -3.73
N ALA A 143 5.16 -7.00 -3.80
CA ALA A 143 5.36 -5.84 -2.93
C ALA A 143 4.26 -4.78 -3.12
N LEU A 144 3.89 -4.51 -4.38
CA LEU A 144 2.80 -3.61 -4.73
C LEU A 144 1.47 -4.10 -4.14
N TRP A 145 1.03 -5.30 -4.51
CA TRP A 145 -0.23 -5.87 -4.04
C TRP A 145 -0.31 -5.93 -2.52
N ALA A 146 0.74 -6.42 -1.87
CA ALA A 146 0.81 -6.58 -0.44
C ALA A 146 0.58 -5.26 0.30
N THR A 147 1.25 -4.20 -0.16
CA THR A 147 1.15 -2.88 0.44
C THR A 147 -0.25 -2.30 0.25
N GLU A 148 -0.77 -2.30 -0.98
CA GLU A 148 -2.11 -1.77 -1.27
C GLU A 148 -3.21 -2.57 -0.55
N LYS A 149 -3.05 -3.89 -0.44
CA LYS A 149 -3.98 -4.77 0.27
C LYS A 149 -3.99 -4.48 1.77
N CYS A 150 -2.82 -4.28 2.39
CA CYS A 150 -2.76 -3.91 3.80
C CYS A 150 -3.38 -2.54 4.03
N TYR A 151 -3.10 -1.57 3.16
CA TYR A 151 -3.64 -0.22 3.27
C TYR A 151 -5.17 -0.19 3.13
N LEU A 152 -5.73 -0.87 2.12
CA LEU A 152 -7.17 -1.03 1.94
C LEU A 152 -7.83 -1.63 3.18
N GLU A 153 -7.26 -2.72 3.72
CA GLU A 153 -7.80 -3.40 4.89
C GLU A 153 -7.72 -2.52 6.15
N ALA A 154 -6.61 -1.81 6.33
CA ALA A 154 -6.39 -0.87 7.42
C ALA A 154 -7.42 0.27 7.45
N TRP A 155 -7.64 0.90 6.29
CA TRP A 155 -8.61 1.98 6.19
C TRP A 155 -10.06 1.49 6.24
N LYS A 156 -10.36 0.28 5.74
CA LYS A 156 -11.66 -0.37 5.94
C LYS A 156 -11.92 -0.68 7.41
N TYR A 157 -10.90 -1.10 8.16
CA TYR A 157 -11.00 -1.26 9.60
C TYR A 157 -11.33 0.07 10.29
N ALA A 158 -10.64 1.17 9.94
CA ALA A 158 -10.96 2.50 10.46
C ALA A 158 -12.39 2.94 10.10
N LEU A 159 -12.83 2.73 8.85
CA LEU A 159 -14.20 3.03 8.38
C LEU A 159 -15.27 2.28 9.18
N GLY A 160 -14.96 1.09 9.69
CA GLY A 160 -15.87 0.29 10.53
C GLY A 160 -16.36 1.02 11.79
N PHE A 161 -15.65 2.06 12.24
CA PHE A 161 -16.00 2.86 13.42
C PHE A 161 -16.74 4.17 13.10
N LYS A 162 -17.13 4.40 11.84
CA LYS A 162 -17.75 5.67 11.40
C LYS A 162 -18.99 6.09 12.19
N GLU A 163 -19.76 5.13 12.70
CA GLU A 163 -20.98 5.39 13.48
C GLU A 163 -20.66 5.90 14.91
N GLU A 164 -19.43 5.71 15.38
CA GLU A 164 -18.95 6.21 16.68
C GLU A 164 -18.43 7.67 16.58
N VAL A 165 -18.39 8.26 15.38
CA VAL A 165 -17.88 9.61 15.15
C VAL A 165 -18.94 10.65 15.53
N PRO A 166 -18.64 11.57 16.47
CA PRO A 166 -19.53 12.69 16.78
C PRO A 166 -19.80 13.57 15.56
N GLU A 167 -21.02 14.08 15.42
CA GLU A 167 -21.45 14.84 14.22
C GLU A 167 -20.53 16.04 13.94
N GLU A 168 -20.10 16.74 14.98
CA GLU A 168 -19.20 17.90 14.90
C GLU A 168 -17.79 17.55 14.38
N LYS A 169 -17.42 16.27 14.39
CA LYS A 169 -16.12 15.78 13.91
C LYS A 169 -16.19 15.13 12.53
N LYS A 170 -17.38 14.93 11.97
CA LYS A 170 -17.54 14.31 10.63
C LYS A 170 -16.96 15.15 9.49
N SER A 171 -16.80 16.46 9.70
CA SER A 171 -16.12 17.36 8.75
C SER A 171 -14.60 17.33 8.83
N HIS A 172 -14.01 16.53 9.73
CA HIS A 172 -12.56 16.42 9.86
C HIS A 172 -11.97 15.68 8.65
N VAL A 173 -10.75 16.07 8.23
CA VAL A 173 -10.05 15.54 7.04
C VAL A 173 -9.91 14.02 7.02
N LEU A 174 -9.84 13.39 8.21
CA LEU A 174 -9.87 11.94 8.37
C LEU A 174 -11.10 11.31 7.69
N HIS A 175 -12.28 11.89 7.87
CA HIS A 175 -13.55 11.33 7.41
C HIS A 175 -14.00 11.88 6.06
N THR A 176 -13.55 13.09 5.69
CA THR A 176 -13.92 13.70 4.41
C THR A 176 -12.97 13.33 3.28
N THR A 177 -11.73 12.99 3.58
CA THR A 177 -10.67 12.84 2.58
C THR A 177 -9.89 11.53 2.75
N LEU A 178 -9.26 11.32 3.91
CA LEU A 178 -8.30 10.21 4.10
C LEU A 178 -8.99 8.84 4.07
N ILE A 179 -9.93 8.58 4.97
CA ILE A 179 -10.66 7.29 5.00
C ILE A 179 -11.35 7.04 3.64
N PRO A 180 -12.10 7.98 3.03
CA PRO A 180 -12.72 7.76 1.73
C PRO A 180 -11.73 7.46 0.59
N ASN A 181 -10.53 8.07 0.57
CA ASN A 181 -9.56 7.87 -0.51
C ASN A 181 -9.15 6.39 -0.66
N TRP A 182 -8.95 5.68 0.46
CA TRP A 182 -8.51 4.29 0.45
C TRP A 182 -9.61 3.28 0.80
N THR A 183 -10.87 3.72 0.85
CA THR A 183 -12.03 2.82 1.03
C THR A 183 -13.08 2.95 -0.07
N CYS A 184 -12.85 3.81 -1.06
CA CYS A 184 -13.71 3.94 -2.22
C CYS A 184 -13.61 2.72 -3.14
N ASP A 185 -14.66 2.51 -3.93
CA ASP A 185 -14.75 1.40 -4.88
C ASP A 185 -13.59 1.42 -5.89
N GLU A 186 -13.17 2.61 -6.35
CA GLU A 186 -12.04 2.74 -7.30
C GLU A 186 -10.74 2.18 -6.72
N PHE A 187 -10.43 2.46 -5.45
CA PHE A 187 -9.24 1.94 -4.80
C PHE A 187 -9.36 0.43 -4.54
N GLU A 188 -10.52 -0.06 -4.12
CA GLU A 188 -10.76 -1.49 -3.96
C GLU A 188 -10.62 -2.27 -5.28
N GLU A 189 -11.21 -1.77 -6.37
CA GLU A 189 -11.07 -2.36 -7.70
C GLU A 189 -9.62 -2.36 -8.18
N PHE A 190 -8.86 -1.30 -7.86
CA PHE A 190 -7.44 -1.26 -8.12
C PHE A 190 -6.68 -2.37 -7.37
N VAL A 191 -6.91 -2.56 -6.06
CA VAL A 191 -6.26 -3.63 -5.28
C VAL A 191 -6.62 -5.02 -5.82
N ILE A 192 -7.89 -5.23 -6.19
CA ILE A 192 -8.35 -6.50 -6.80
C ILE A 192 -7.61 -6.74 -8.13
N CYS A 193 -7.51 -5.71 -8.98
CA CYS A 193 -6.80 -5.80 -10.26
C CYS A 193 -5.33 -6.20 -10.08
N ILE A 194 -4.62 -5.62 -9.11
CA ILE A 194 -3.23 -6.01 -8.83
C ILE A 194 -3.17 -7.49 -8.40
N GLY A 195 -4.11 -7.93 -7.55
CA GLY A 195 -4.18 -9.30 -7.05
C GLY A 195 -4.43 -10.32 -8.16
N ASP A 196 -5.38 -10.05 -9.06
CA ASP A 196 -5.68 -10.93 -10.20
C ASP A 196 -4.48 -11.05 -11.15
N LEU A 197 -3.77 -9.94 -11.42
CA LEU A 197 -2.57 -9.94 -12.24
C LEU A 197 -1.39 -10.65 -11.54
N LEU A 198 -1.27 -10.53 -10.21
CA LEU A 198 -0.28 -11.25 -9.42
C LEU A 198 -0.50 -12.76 -9.50
N ASP A 199 -1.75 -13.21 -9.36
CA ASP A 199 -2.10 -14.62 -9.49
C ASP A 199 -1.80 -15.14 -10.90
N GLU A 200 -2.17 -14.39 -11.95
CA GLU A 200 -1.90 -14.78 -13.35
C GLU A 200 -0.38 -14.81 -13.66
N LEU A 201 0.41 -13.91 -13.08
CA LEU A 201 1.88 -13.96 -13.15
C LEU A 201 2.46 -15.19 -12.42
N ALA A 202 1.75 -15.72 -11.42
CA ALA A 202 2.19 -16.84 -10.61
C ALA A 202 1.70 -18.21 -11.14
N ASP A 203 0.85 -18.25 -12.16
CA ASP A 203 0.18 -19.47 -12.65
C ASP A 203 1.15 -20.64 -12.93
N ASP A 204 2.32 -20.34 -13.49
CA ASP A 204 3.36 -21.32 -13.83
C ASP A 204 4.52 -21.40 -12.82
N ILE A 205 4.39 -20.73 -11.67
CA ILE A 205 5.44 -20.67 -10.62
C ILE A 205 5.18 -21.74 -9.57
N PRO A 206 6.04 -22.76 -9.43
CA PRO A 206 5.82 -23.82 -8.45
C PRO A 206 5.92 -23.30 -7.01
N GLU A 207 5.01 -23.75 -6.15
CA GLU A 207 5.08 -23.55 -4.71
C GLU A 207 6.42 -24.08 -4.15
N GLY A 208 7.05 -23.30 -3.27
CA GLY A 208 8.37 -23.62 -2.71
C GLY A 208 9.55 -23.39 -3.66
N SER A 209 9.31 -22.93 -4.89
CA SER A 209 10.39 -22.45 -5.76
C SER A 209 11.07 -21.22 -5.13
N ARG A 210 12.30 -20.93 -5.58
CA ARG A 210 13.04 -19.75 -5.11
C ARG A 210 12.26 -18.45 -5.31
N GLU A 211 11.49 -18.34 -6.39
CA GLU A 211 10.71 -17.15 -6.69
C GLU A 211 9.47 -17.04 -5.81
N TRP A 212 8.80 -18.16 -5.54
CA TRP A 212 7.70 -18.23 -4.59
C TRP A 212 8.12 -17.82 -3.18
N VAL A 213 9.22 -18.38 -2.67
CA VAL A 213 9.76 -18.06 -1.34
C VAL A 213 10.11 -16.58 -1.23
N LYS A 214 10.65 -15.97 -2.30
CA LYS A 214 10.88 -14.51 -2.32
C LYS A 214 9.59 -13.70 -2.18
N CYS A 215 8.48 -14.17 -2.76
CA CYS A 215 7.18 -13.50 -2.59
C CYS A 215 6.69 -13.61 -1.15
N GLU A 216 6.90 -14.76 -0.49
CA GLU A 216 6.62 -14.93 0.94
C GLU A 216 7.48 -14.00 1.81
N GLU A 217 8.79 -13.89 1.51
CA GLU A 217 9.71 -12.98 2.21
C GLU A 217 9.28 -11.52 2.07
N VAL A 218 8.94 -11.08 0.85
CA VAL A 218 8.41 -9.73 0.60
C VAL A 218 7.10 -9.50 1.36
N TRP A 219 6.18 -10.47 1.34
CA TRP A 219 4.94 -10.40 2.10
C TRP A 219 5.21 -10.22 3.60
N GLN A 220 6.11 -11.01 4.20
CA GLN A 220 6.48 -10.82 5.62
C GLN A 220 7.09 -9.45 5.89
N GLN A 221 7.93 -8.96 4.97
CA GLN A 221 8.55 -7.65 5.13
C GLN A 221 7.52 -6.52 5.07
N VAL A 222 6.52 -6.60 4.18
CA VAL A 222 5.41 -5.64 4.13
C VAL A 222 4.61 -5.69 5.42
N LEU A 223 4.20 -6.88 5.89
CA LEU A 223 3.43 -7.01 7.12
C LEU A 223 4.14 -6.39 8.33
N TRP A 224 5.44 -6.64 8.46
CA TRP A 224 6.24 -6.05 9.52
C TRP A 224 6.31 -4.52 9.37
N ALA A 225 6.51 -4.02 8.15
CA ALA A 225 6.58 -2.59 7.90
C ALA A 225 5.26 -1.90 8.23
N GLU A 226 4.12 -2.42 7.73
CA GLU A 226 2.77 -1.93 8.00
C GLU A 226 2.46 -1.87 9.50
N GLU A 227 2.73 -2.95 10.23
CA GLU A 227 2.47 -3.02 11.68
C GLU A 227 3.23 -1.93 12.45
N ASN A 228 4.47 -1.64 12.04
CA ASN A 228 5.33 -0.69 12.75
C ASN A 228 5.18 0.75 12.24
N PHE A 229 4.62 0.95 11.05
CA PHE A 229 4.51 2.26 10.42
C PHE A 229 3.52 3.18 11.14
N TRP A 230 2.43 2.61 11.67
CA TRP A 230 1.43 3.36 12.42
C TRP A 230 2.05 3.96 13.70
N PRO A 231 1.91 5.28 13.93
CA PRO A 231 2.43 5.88 15.15
C PRO A 231 1.88 5.22 16.41
N LYS A 232 2.77 5.00 17.38
CA LYS A 232 2.36 4.49 18.70
C LYS A 232 1.46 5.52 19.36
N VAL A 233 0.28 5.07 19.78
CA VAL A 233 -0.67 5.86 20.55
C VAL A 233 -0.76 5.27 21.95
N SER A 234 -0.74 6.14 22.96
CA SER A 234 -1.13 5.73 24.30
C SER A 234 -2.57 5.27 24.24
N ASN A 235 -2.89 4.08 24.78
CA ASN A 235 -4.29 3.76 25.02
C ASN A 235 -4.86 4.83 25.98
N PRO A 236 -6.06 5.37 25.72
CA PRO A 236 -6.76 6.18 26.70
C PRO A 236 -7.03 5.42 28.00
#